data_AF-A0A2U2CFB3-F1
#
_entry.id   AF-A0A2U2CFB3-F1
#
_cell.length_a   1.000
_cell.length_b   1.000
_cell.length_c   1.000
_cell.angle_alpha   90.00
_cell.angle_beta   90.00
_cell.angle_gamma   90.00
#
_symmetry.space_group_name_H-M   'P 1'
#
loop_
_entity.id
_entity.type
_entity.pdbx_description
1 polymer ?
#
loop_
_entity_poly.entity_id
_entity_poly.type
_entity_poly.pdbx_seq_one_letter_code
_entity_poly.pdbx_strand_id
1 'polypeptide(L)'
;MDQKRQDLLKAKLGDLLGWTKPEVVETIGPYDPSILEKYDTKRRSIVSDCTEKLRQYTEEEISVLVRERQDELPGTLRDWRDFLDDKIRRMNRGMPPWYAGGLGHPDHVADFDYWSRMARFTIHELLCLSVGIEPGSFEKRSIMEPRKGEFAKLWPPLQFLVRRREQLDRQFSLGTSNRVNPVRFLRWVERMEFEVHPEFLRLLRQYHSGGEISISESAAATRTDRREIDTIAQLFTAMAIEYYGYDPKQARSPIPKEITDLAASMGLSVSNDTVRKYLRLGASFIPDDWQQD
;
A
#
# COMPACT_ATOMS: atom_id res chain seq x y z
N MET A 1 -1.91 3.07 -47.92
CA MET A 1 -1.73 1.61 -47.93
C MET A 1 -3.10 1.02 -48.15
N ASP A 2 -3.26 0.12 -49.12
CA ASP A 2 -4.51 -0.59 -49.37
C ASP A 2 -4.85 -1.55 -48.21
N GLN A 3 -6.06 -2.08 -48.23
CA GLN A 3 -6.59 -2.97 -47.19
C GLN A 3 -5.79 -4.28 -47.06
N LYS A 4 -5.34 -4.88 -48.17
CA LYS A 4 -4.62 -6.17 -48.15
C LYS A 4 -3.29 -6.05 -47.41
N ARG A 5 -2.53 -4.98 -47.69
CA ARG A 5 -1.27 -4.71 -46.98
C ARG A 5 -1.50 -4.41 -45.49
N GLN A 6 -2.58 -3.70 -45.15
CA GLN A 6 -2.96 -3.48 -43.74
C GLN A 6 -3.29 -4.80 -43.03
N ASP A 7 -4.01 -5.70 -43.69
CA ASP A 7 -4.37 -7.01 -43.14
C ASP A 7 -3.12 -7.87 -42.91
N LEU A 8 -2.18 -7.88 -43.86
CA LEU A 8 -0.88 -8.57 -43.71
C LEU A 8 -0.05 -7.98 -42.56
N LEU A 9 -0.02 -6.65 -42.43
CA LEU A 9 0.70 -5.97 -41.35
C LEU A 9 0.09 -6.31 -39.98
N LYS A 10 -1.25 -6.29 -39.89
CA LYS A 10 -2.00 -6.66 -38.67
C LYS A 10 -1.76 -8.13 -38.31
N ALA A 11 -1.81 -9.03 -39.28
CA ALA A 11 -1.54 -10.46 -39.06
C ALA A 11 -0.12 -10.71 -38.55
N LYS A 12 0.87 -9.97 -39.07
CA LYS A 12 2.28 -10.13 -38.69
C LYS A 12 2.60 -9.52 -37.32
N LEU A 13 2.10 -8.32 -37.04
CA LEU A 13 2.47 -7.58 -35.83
C LEU A 13 1.56 -7.87 -34.64
N GLY A 14 0.32 -8.31 -34.88
CA GLY A 14 -0.66 -8.59 -33.83
C GLY A 14 -0.85 -7.38 -32.91
N ASP A 15 -0.71 -7.61 -31.60
CA ASP A 15 -0.90 -6.60 -30.56
C ASP A 15 0.10 -5.43 -30.66
N LEU A 16 1.29 -5.62 -31.25
CA LEU A 16 2.27 -4.52 -31.41
C LEU A 16 1.73 -3.40 -32.29
N LEU A 17 0.88 -3.72 -33.26
CA LEU A 17 0.30 -2.70 -34.14
C LEU A 17 -0.68 -1.81 -33.37
N GLY A 18 -1.48 -2.41 -32.50
CA GLY A 18 -2.50 -1.73 -31.68
C GLY A 18 -1.99 -1.18 -30.35
N TRP A 19 -0.77 -1.50 -29.94
CA TRP A 19 -0.21 -1.02 -28.68
C TRP A 19 -0.10 0.51 -28.69
N THR A 20 -0.73 1.13 -27.70
CA THR A 20 -0.68 2.57 -27.42
C THR A 20 0.21 2.80 -26.21
N LYS A 21 1.08 3.80 -26.29
CA LYS A 21 1.95 4.18 -25.17
C LYS A 21 1.08 4.62 -23.98
N PRO A 22 1.14 3.93 -22.82
CA PRO A 22 0.40 4.33 -21.63
C PRO A 22 0.84 5.73 -21.17
N GLU A 23 -0.12 6.54 -20.74
CA GLU A 23 0.16 7.79 -20.06
C GLU A 23 0.36 7.51 -18.57
N VAL A 24 1.48 7.97 -18.02
CA VAL A 24 1.82 7.78 -16.61
C VAL A 24 2.18 9.12 -16.00
N VAL A 25 1.63 9.36 -14.82
CA VAL A 25 1.91 10.52 -13.97
C VAL A 25 2.72 10.05 -12.76
N GLU A 26 3.59 10.91 -12.26
CA GLU A 26 4.34 10.67 -11.04
C GLU A 26 3.41 10.52 -9.84
N THR A 27 3.63 9.48 -9.04
CA THR A 27 2.87 9.14 -7.84
C THR A 27 3.81 8.44 -6.85
N ILE A 28 3.26 7.89 -5.76
CA ILE A 28 4.00 7.08 -4.79
C ILE A 28 4.60 5.84 -5.48
N GLY A 29 5.93 5.75 -5.45
CA GLY A 29 6.70 4.62 -5.96
C GLY A 29 7.65 4.98 -7.12
N PRO A 30 8.31 3.99 -7.72
CA PRO A 30 9.21 4.21 -8.85
C PRO A 30 8.50 4.84 -10.05
N TYR A 31 9.14 5.84 -10.66
CA TYR A 31 8.65 6.55 -11.83
C TYR A 31 9.76 6.67 -12.88
N ASP A 32 9.61 5.97 -14.01
CA ASP A 32 10.52 6.03 -15.16
C ASP A 32 9.73 5.87 -16.47
N PRO A 33 9.10 6.95 -16.96
CA PRO A 33 8.36 6.92 -18.22
C PRO A 33 9.27 6.64 -19.43
N SER A 34 10.60 6.77 -19.30
CA SER A 34 11.53 6.53 -20.40
C SER A 34 11.51 5.08 -20.88
N ILE A 35 11.11 4.13 -20.02
CA ILE A 35 10.95 2.71 -20.38
C ILE A 35 9.89 2.57 -21.48
N LEU A 36 8.75 3.24 -21.32
CA LEU A 36 7.64 3.21 -22.28
C LEU A 36 8.03 3.89 -23.59
N GLU A 37 8.75 5.01 -23.53
CA GLU A 37 9.25 5.73 -24.71
C GLU A 37 10.25 4.90 -25.52
N LYS A 38 11.20 4.26 -24.84
CA LYS A 38 12.18 3.34 -25.46
C LYS A 38 11.47 2.17 -26.14
N TYR A 39 10.41 1.64 -25.54
CA TYR A 39 9.61 0.57 -26.14
C TYR A 39 8.84 1.05 -27.38
N ASP A 40 8.15 2.20 -27.28
CA ASP A 40 7.39 2.76 -28.41
C ASP A 40 8.30 3.11 -29.59
N THR A 41 9.47 3.68 -29.34
CA THR A 41 10.46 3.98 -30.39
C THR A 41 10.86 2.71 -31.15
N LYS A 42 11.16 1.61 -30.43
CA LYS A 42 11.50 0.32 -31.05
C LYS A 42 10.31 -0.26 -31.82
N ARG A 43 9.11 -0.17 -31.26
CA ARG A 43 7.87 -0.64 -31.88
C ARG A 43 7.60 0.11 -33.19
N ARG A 44 7.66 1.45 -33.18
CA ARG A 44 7.48 2.29 -34.37
C ARG A 44 8.51 1.98 -35.45
N SER A 45 9.77 1.74 -35.08
CA SER A 45 10.81 1.30 -36.01
C SER A 45 10.44 -0.03 -36.69
N ILE A 46 10.00 -1.03 -35.93
CA ILE A 46 9.57 -2.33 -36.50
C ILE A 46 8.35 -2.16 -37.41
N VAL A 47 7.35 -1.38 -36.98
CA VAL A 47 6.15 -1.08 -37.79
C VAL A 47 6.55 -0.40 -39.10
N SER A 48 7.48 0.55 -39.05
CA SER A 48 8.01 1.26 -40.21
C SER A 48 8.75 0.31 -41.15
N ASP A 49 9.65 -0.53 -40.64
CA ASP A 49 10.42 -1.50 -41.43
C ASP A 49 9.49 -2.50 -42.13
N CYS A 50 8.48 -3.03 -41.42
CA CYS A 50 7.48 -3.93 -42.02
C CYS A 50 6.61 -3.22 -43.07
N THR A 51 6.23 -1.97 -42.81
CA THR A 51 5.47 -1.16 -43.76
C THR A 51 6.25 -0.91 -45.04
N GLU A 52 7.53 -0.55 -44.92
CA GLU A 52 8.40 -0.28 -46.05
C GLU A 52 8.67 -1.56 -46.85
N LYS A 53 8.89 -2.69 -46.17
CA LYS A 53 9.02 -4.00 -46.81
C LYS A 53 7.75 -4.36 -47.61
N LEU A 54 6.56 -4.10 -47.08
CA LEU A 54 5.29 -4.33 -47.81
C LEU A 54 5.11 -3.43 -49.04
N ARG A 55 5.71 -2.25 -49.06
CA ARG A 55 5.68 -1.33 -50.22
C ARG A 55 6.56 -1.81 -51.37
N GLN A 56 7.54 -2.65 -51.09
CA GLN A 56 8.44 -3.20 -52.12
C GLN A 56 7.79 -4.33 -52.93
N TYR A 57 6.72 -4.95 -52.43
CA TYR A 57 5.99 -5.99 -53.18
C TYR A 57 4.95 -5.39 -54.12
N THR A 58 4.82 -6.02 -55.28
CA THR A 58 3.79 -5.76 -56.30
C THR A 58 2.39 -6.18 -55.81
N GLU A 59 1.33 -5.72 -56.50
CA GLU A 59 -0.06 -6.09 -56.14
C GLU A 59 -0.32 -7.60 -56.30
N GLU A 60 0.33 -8.22 -57.27
CA GLU A 60 0.26 -9.65 -57.54
C GLU A 60 0.88 -10.44 -56.37
N GLU A 61 2.08 -10.05 -55.93
CA GLU A 61 2.77 -10.66 -54.79
C GLU A 61 1.98 -10.49 -53.49
N ILE A 62 1.42 -9.31 -53.24
CA ILE A 62 0.54 -9.08 -52.08
C ILE A 62 -0.71 -9.97 -52.15
N SER A 63 -1.28 -10.16 -53.33
CA SER A 63 -2.44 -11.03 -53.52
C SER A 63 -2.11 -12.51 -53.27
N VAL A 64 -0.90 -12.96 -53.63
CA VAL A 64 -0.38 -14.29 -53.31
C VAL A 64 -0.19 -14.43 -51.79
N LEU A 65 0.46 -13.47 -51.14
CA LEU A 65 0.70 -13.46 -49.69
C LEU A 65 -0.58 -13.51 -48.86
N VAL A 66 -1.68 -12.92 -49.34
CA VAL A 66 -2.99 -12.98 -48.66
C VAL A 66 -3.70 -14.31 -48.84
N ARG A 67 -3.52 -14.98 -50.00
CA ARG A 67 -4.30 -16.18 -50.36
C ARG A 67 -3.65 -17.49 -49.93
N GLU A 68 -2.33 -17.59 -50.05
CA GLU A 68 -1.65 -18.88 -49.91
C GLU A 68 -1.39 -19.26 -48.45
N ARG A 69 -1.52 -20.56 -48.17
CA ARG A 69 -1.01 -21.12 -46.93
C ARG A 69 0.51 -21.18 -47.01
N GLN A 70 1.10 -20.98 -45.85
CA GLN A 70 2.53 -20.88 -45.58
C GLN A 70 3.46 -21.81 -46.37
N ASP A 71 3.07 -23.05 -46.64
CA ASP A 71 3.95 -24.07 -47.24
C ASP A 71 4.04 -23.95 -48.77
N GLU A 72 3.09 -23.23 -49.39
CA GLU A 72 2.95 -23.09 -50.84
C GLU A 72 3.66 -21.84 -51.39
N LEU A 73 4.09 -20.93 -50.50
CA LEU A 73 4.68 -19.65 -50.92
C LEU A 73 6.00 -19.85 -51.68
N PRO A 74 6.15 -19.16 -52.84
CA PRO A 74 7.42 -19.04 -53.54
C PRO A 74 8.55 -18.59 -52.60
N GLY A 75 9.77 -19.07 -52.82
CA GLY A 75 10.92 -18.77 -51.95
C GLY A 75 11.19 -17.28 -51.76
N THR A 76 10.88 -16.45 -52.76
CA THR A 76 10.99 -14.99 -52.70
C THR A 76 9.95 -14.31 -51.80
N LEU A 77 8.86 -14.98 -51.45
CA LEU A 77 7.79 -14.48 -50.57
C LEU A 77 7.86 -15.06 -49.16
N ARG A 78 8.61 -16.15 -48.97
CA ARG A 78 8.95 -16.66 -47.63
C ARG A 78 9.75 -15.64 -46.82
N ASP A 79 10.48 -14.75 -47.49
CA ASP A 79 11.25 -13.68 -46.85
C ASP A 79 10.38 -12.74 -46.01
N TRP A 80 9.15 -12.41 -46.44
CA TRP A 80 8.21 -11.58 -45.67
C TRP A 80 7.90 -12.21 -44.33
N ARG A 81 7.74 -13.53 -44.32
CA ARG A 81 7.32 -14.28 -43.15
C ARG A 81 8.43 -14.31 -42.11
N ASP A 82 9.67 -14.54 -42.55
CA ASP A 82 10.85 -14.54 -41.69
C ASP A 82 11.34 -13.13 -41.34
N PHE A 83 10.97 -12.11 -42.13
CA PHE A 83 11.39 -10.73 -41.94
C PHE A 83 11.05 -10.22 -40.54
N LEU A 84 12.09 -9.91 -39.76
CA LEU A 84 12.00 -9.42 -38.37
C LEU A 84 11.24 -10.31 -37.39
N ASP A 85 10.94 -11.57 -37.72
CA ASP A 85 10.06 -12.41 -36.91
C ASP A 85 10.63 -12.62 -35.50
N ASP A 86 11.93 -12.86 -35.38
CA ASP A 86 12.62 -12.95 -34.09
C ASP A 86 12.53 -11.64 -33.28
N LYS A 87 12.63 -10.47 -33.93
CA LYS A 87 12.53 -9.18 -33.23
C LYS A 87 11.10 -8.94 -32.73
N ILE A 88 10.10 -9.24 -33.55
CA ILE A 88 8.68 -9.17 -33.21
C ILE A 88 8.37 -10.09 -32.03
N ARG A 89 8.82 -11.37 -32.08
CA ARG A 89 8.65 -12.33 -30.98
C ARG A 89 9.30 -11.85 -29.69
N ARG A 90 10.51 -11.27 -29.74
CA ARG A 90 11.16 -10.69 -28.55
C ARG A 90 10.41 -9.48 -28.00
N MET A 91 9.91 -8.59 -28.86
CA MET A 91 9.15 -7.41 -28.46
C MET A 91 7.82 -7.78 -27.81
N ASN A 92 7.11 -8.78 -28.33
CA ASN A 92 5.87 -9.29 -27.74
C ASN A 92 6.10 -9.90 -26.35
N ARG A 93 7.17 -10.69 -26.18
CA ARG A 93 7.52 -11.25 -24.86
C ARG A 93 7.91 -10.19 -23.82
N GLY A 94 8.48 -9.08 -24.28
CA GLY A 94 8.90 -7.95 -23.45
C GLY A 94 7.92 -6.79 -23.44
N MET A 95 6.66 -7.00 -23.83
CA MET A 95 5.66 -5.94 -23.87
C MET A 95 5.46 -5.37 -22.46
N PRO A 96 5.70 -4.06 -22.25
CA PRO A 96 5.57 -3.47 -20.94
C PRO A 96 4.09 -3.44 -20.53
N PRO A 97 3.76 -3.83 -19.29
CA PRO A 97 2.44 -3.59 -18.75
C PRO A 97 2.19 -2.07 -18.62
N TRP A 98 0.93 -1.69 -18.44
CA TRP A 98 0.52 -0.28 -18.29
C TRP A 98 1.29 0.44 -17.16
N TYR A 99 1.68 -0.28 -16.11
CA TYR A 99 2.40 0.24 -14.95
C TYR A 99 3.92 0.23 -15.09
N ALA A 100 4.50 -0.18 -16.23
CA ALA A 100 5.95 -0.38 -16.34
C ALA A 100 6.76 0.91 -16.11
N GLY A 101 6.20 2.06 -16.50
CA GLY A 101 6.82 3.38 -16.32
C GLY A 101 6.44 4.11 -15.03
N GLY A 102 5.50 3.57 -14.24
CA GLY A 102 4.98 4.21 -13.04
C GLY A 102 3.57 3.73 -12.69
N LEU A 103 3.11 4.03 -11.48
CA LEU A 103 1.81 3.57 -10.96
C LEU A 103 0.64 4.54 -11.23
N GLY A 104 0.92 5.79 -11.64
CA GLY A 104 -0.08 6.84 -11.81
C GLY A 104 -0.73 6.87 -13.19
N HIS A 105 -1.35 5.77 -13.63
CA HIS A 105 -2.06 5.72 -14.91
C HIS A 105 -3.50 6.26 -14.78
N PRO A 106 -3.96 7.22 -15.61
CA PRO A 106 -5.28 7.85 -15.48
C PRO A 106 -6.45 6.86 -15.46
N ASP A 107 -6.43 5.85 -16.33
CA ASP A 107 -7.50 4.83 -16.41
C ASP A 107 -7.56 3.88 -15.20
N HIS A 108 -6.59 3.95 -14.29
CA HIS A 108 -6.48 3.07 -13.14
C HIS A 108 -6.48 3.83 -11.80
N VAL A 109 -6.80 5.14 -11.81
CA VAL A 109 -6.89 5.95 -10.59
C VAL A 109 -8.06 5.47 -9.74
N ALA A 110 -7.84 5.34 -8.43
CA ALA A 110 -8.88 4.94 -7.50
C ALA A 110 -9.95 6.03 -7.32
N ASP A 111 -11.20 5.60 -7.12
CA ASP A 111 -12.25 6.49 -6.62
C ASP A 111 -12.05 6.76 -5.12
N PHE A 112 -11.22 7.75 -4.80
CA PHE A 112 -10.88 8.04 -3.41
C PHE A 112 -12.09 8.47 -2.57
N ASP A 113 -13.10 9.13 -3.14
CA ASP A 113 -14.29 9.52 -2.37
C ASP A 113 -15.11 8.30 -1.98
N TYR A 114 -15.32 7.36 -2.90
CA TYR A 114 -15.97 6.09 -2.61
C TYR A 114 -15.19 5.27 -1.56
N TRP A 115 -13.89 5.07 -1.80
CA TRP A 115 -13.08 4.18 -0.95
C TRP A 115 -12.83 4.75 0.44
N SER A 116 -12.65 6.07 0.57
CA SER A 116 -12.39 6.70 1.88
C SER A 116 -13.58 6.67 2.85
N ARG A 117 -14.79 6.36 2.37
CA ARG A 117 -15.99 6.16 3.20
C ARG A 117 -16.13 4.74 3.75
N MET A 118 -15.28 3.80 3.31
CA MET A 118 -15.39 2.40 3.69
C MET A 118 -15.03 2.17 5.16
N ALA A 119 -15.89 1.42 5.87
CA ALA A 119 -15.67 1.14 7.28
C ALA A 119 -14.46 0.23 7.57
N ARG A 120 -14.05 -0.60 6.59
CA ARG A 120 -12.92 -1.54 6.69
C ARG A 120 -12.33 -1.82 5.31
N PHE A 121 -11.03 -2.10 5.27
CA PHE A 121 -10.29 -2.42 4.05
C PHE A 121 -9.64 -3.80 4.11
N THR A 122 -9.48 -4.49 2.99
CA THR A 122 -8.47 -5.55 2.87
C THR A 122 -7.07 -4.95 2.76
N ILE A 123 -6.05 -5.77 2.99
CA ILE A 123 -4.65 -5.38 2.74
C ILE A 123 -4.39 -5.05 1.26
N HIS A 124 -5.06 -5.76 0.34
CA HIS A 124 -4.96 -5.47 -1.10
C HIS A 124 -5.56 -4.11 -1.44
N GLU A 125 -6.73 -3.79 -0.89
CA GLU A 125 -7.36 -2.48 -1.04
C GLU A 125 -6.44 -1.37 -0.52
N LEU A 126 -5.93 -1.49 0.71
CA LEU A 126 -4.99 -0.49 1.26
C LEU A 126 -3.71 -0.36 0.44
N LEU A 127 -3.16 -1.47 -0.06
CA LEU A 127 -1.97 -1.45 -0.90
C LEU A 127 -2.21 -0.58 -2.14
N CYS A 128 -3.26 -0.88 -2.91
CA CYS A 128 -3.60 -0.16 -4.14
C CYS A 128 -3.97 1.30 -3.86
N LEU A 129 -4.83 1.56 -2.88
CA LEU A 129 -5.25 2.92 -2.52
C LEU A 129 -4.08 3.77 -2.02
N SER A 130 -3.11 3.15 -1.34
CA SER A 130 -1.94 3.88 -0.83
C SER A 130 -1.00 4.40 -1.92
N VAL A 131 -1.11 3.89 -3.15
CA VAL A 131 -0.35 4.36 -4.32
C VAL A 131 -1.23 5.03 -5.38
N GLY A 132 -2.52 5.17 -5.07
CA GLY A 132 -3.50 5.84 -5.92
C GLY A 132 -4.15 4.98 -6.99
N ILE A 133 -4.06 3.66 -6.88
CA ILE A 133 -4.59 2.72 -7.88
C ILE A 133 -5.92 2.11 -7.40
N GLU A 134 -6.88 2.00 -8.30
CA GLU A 134 -8.15 1.31 -8.08
C GLU A 134 -7.89 -0.17 -7.75
N PRO A 135 -8.35 -0.71 -6.59
CA PRO A 135 -8.11 -2.10 -6.19
C PRO A 135 -8.48 -3.16 -7.24
N GLY A 136 -9.46 -2.88 -8.11
CA GLY A 136 -9.87 -3.76 -9.21
C GLY A 136 -8.91 -3.81 -10.40
N SER A 137 -7.98 -2.84 -10.53
CA SER A 137 -7.04 -2.75 -11.65
C SER A 137 -5.84 -3.69 -11.56
N PHE A 138 -5.59 -4.27 -10.38
CA PHE A 138 -4.51 -5.25 -10.17
C PHE A 138 -5.06 -6.60 -9.73
N GLU A 139 -4.67 -7.65 -10.46
CA GLU A 139 -4.96 -9.02 -10.04
C GLU A 139 -4.16 -9.35 -8.78
N LYS A 140 -4.88 -9.64 -7.68
CA LYS A 140 -4.30 -9.95 -6.36
C LYS A 140 -3.19 -11.01 -6.43
N ARG A 141 -3.34 -12.02 -7.30
CA ARG A 141 -2.38 -13.13 -7.46
C ARG A 141 -1.00 -12.65 -7.92
N SER A 142 -0.94 -11.65 -8.79
CA SER A 142 0.33 -11.12 -9.33
C SER A 142 1.24 -10.51 -8.25
N ILE A 143 0.65 -10.03 -7.15
CA ILE A 143 1.36 -9.38 -6.04
C ILE A 143 1.64 -10.37 -4.89
N MET A 144 0.78 -11.36 -4.68
CA MET A 144 0.85 -12.23 -3.50
C MET A 144 2.07 -13.13 -3.45
N GLU A 145 2.41 -13.77 -4.57
CA GLU A 145 3.32 -14.91 -4.55
C GLU A 145 4.24 -14.86 -5.78
N PRO A 146 5.15 -13.87 -5.89
CA PRO A 146 6.20 -13.99 -6.88
C PRO A 146 7.02 -15.25 -6.58
N ARG A 147 7.24 -16.11 -7.58
CA ARG A 147 8.00 -17.35 -7.36
C ARG A 147 9.41 -16.99 -6.91
N LYS A 148 10.02 -17.85 -6.09
CA LYS A 148 11.38 -17.65 -5.59
C LYS A 148 12.35 -17.43 -6.75
N GLY A 149 13.06 -16.30 -6.76
CA GLY A 149 13.99 -15.92 -7.84
C GLY A 149 13.37 -15.10 -8.98
N GLU A 150 12.05 -14.89 -9.00
CA GLU A 150 11.38 -14.05 -10.00
C GLU A 150 11.29 -12.57 -9.59
N PHE A 151 11.45 -12.25 -8.30
CA PHE A 151 11.35 -10.88 -7.80
C PHE A 151 12.23 -9.88 -8.57
N ALA A 152 13.49 -10.24 -8.83
CA ALA A 152 14.43 -9.38 -9.57
C ALA A 152 14.08 -9.20 -11.05
N LYS A 153 13.20 -10.07 -11.60
CA LYS A 153 12.72 -9.99 -12.99
C LYS A 153 11.44 -9.17 -13.11
N LEU A 154 10.78 -8.85 -12.00
CA LEU A 154 9.57 -8.03 -12.01
C LEU A 154 9.92 -6.59 -12.40
N TRP A 155 8.95 -5.89 -12.99
CA TRP A 155 9.06 -4.45 -13.21
C TRP A 155 9.23 -3.71 -11.88
N PRO A 156 10.05 -2.64 -11.81
CA PRO A 156 10.31 -1.94 -10.54
C PRO A 156 9.05 -1.49 -9.79
N PRO A 157 7.98 -0.97 -10.45
CA PRO A 157 6.72 -0.65 -9.77
C PRO A 157 6.05 -1.85 -9.10
N LEU A 158 6.12 -3.05 -9.71
CA LEU A 158 5.57 -4.26 -9.10
C LEU A 158 6.45 -4.77 -7.94
N GLN A 159 7.79 -4.66 -8.06
CA GLN A 159 8.70 -4.95 -6.94
C GLN A 159 8.39 -4.06 -5.72
N PHE A 160 8.11 -2.78 -5.98
CA PHE A 160 7.70 -1.83 -4.96
C PHE A 160 6.39 -2.26 -4.28
N LEU A 161 5.36 -2.62 -5.05
CA LEU A 161 4.08 -3.10 -4.49
C LEU A 161 4.23 -4.38 -3.65
N VAL A 162 5.06 -5.32 -4.07
CA VAL A 162 5.32 -6.56 -3.31
C VAL A 162 5.97 -6.26 -1.96
N ARG A 163 7.02 -5.42 -1.92
CA ARG A 163 7.68 -5.03 -0.65
C ARG A 163 6.74 -4.26 0.27
N ARG A 164 5.96 -3.34 -0.31
CA ARG A 164 4.99 -2.54 0.41
C ARG A 164 3.86 -3.37 0.99
N ARG A 165 3.42 -4.39 0.24
CA ARG A 165 2.45 -5.38 0.72
C ARG A 165 2.99 -6.15 1.93
N GLU A 166 4.24 -6.59 1.88
CA GLU A 166 4.88 -7.30 3.00
C GLU A 166 4.85 -6.48 4.29
N GLN A 167 5.06 -5.16 4.20
CA GLN A 167 4.94 -4.25 5.35
C GLN A 167 3.52 -4.22 5.91
N LEU A 168 2.50 -4.12 5.04
CA LEU A 168 1.10 -4.15 5.46
C LEU A 168 0.70 -5.51 6.05
N ASP A 169 1.12 -6.61 5.44
CA ASP A 169 0.86 -7.98 5.93
C ASP A 169 1.45 -8.18 7.33
N ARG A 170 2.71 -7.78 7.56
CA ARG A 170 3.33 -7.86 8.90
C ARG A 170 2.58 -7.08 9.97
N GLN A 171 2.03 -5.92 9.60
CA GLN A 171 1.33 -5.05 10.54
C GLN A 171 -0.10 -5.51 10.84
N PHE A 172 -0.80 -6.02 9.83
CA PHE A 172 -2.26 -6.20 9.90
C PHE A 172 -2.73 -7.66 9.85
N SER A 173 -1.87 -8.62 9.50
CA SER A 173 -2.25 -10.04 9.40
C SER A 173 -2.18 -10.82 10.72
N LEU A 174 -1.76 -10.21 11.83
CA LEU A 174 -1.59 -10.87 13.14
C LEU A 174 -2.93 -11.19 13.88
N GLY A 175 -4.07 -11.20 13.20
CA GLY A 175 -5.38 -11.42 13.84
C GLY A 175 -6.36 -12.22 12.98
N THR A 176 -7.50 -12.59 13.55
CA THR A 176 -8.56 -13.38 12.88
C THR A 176 -9.27 -12.65 11.75
N SER A 177 -9.11 -11.32 11.65
CA SER A 177 -9.75 -10.50 10.62
C SER A 177 -8.73 -10.01 9.60
N ASN A 178 -8.89 -10.40 8.33
CA ASN A 178 -8.15 -9.88 7.18
C ASN A 178 -8.60 -8.46 6.77
N ARG A 179 -9.28 -7.74 7.68
CA ARG A 179 -9.87 -6.42 7.42
C ARG A 179 -9.28 -5.40 8.40
N VAL A 180 -8.80 -4.30 7.86
CA VAL A 180 -8.14 -3.21 8.58
C VAL A 180 -9.11 -2.09 8.81
N ASN A 181 -9.15 -1.60 10.05
CA ASN A 181 -9.94 -0.43 10.41
C ASN A 181 -9.21 0.86 9.97
N PRO A 182 -9.90 1.83 9.34
CA PRO A 182 -9.30 3.08 8.85
C PRO A 182 -8.53 3.87 9.91
N VAL A 183 -9.08 4.01 11.12
CA VAL A 183 -8.45 4.75 12.24
C VAL A 183 -7.17 4.05 12.68
N ARG A 184 -7.17 2.71 12.74
CA ARG A 184 -5.96 1.93 13.02
C ARG A 184 -4.90 2.12 11.94
N PHE A 185 -5.30 2.18 10.67
CA PHE A 185 -4.39 2.42 9.57
C PHE A 185 -3.78 3.83 9.63
N LEU A 186 -4.59 4.88 9.84
CA LEU A 186 -4.12 6.27 9.96
C LEU A 186 -3.07 6.43 11.08
N ARG A 187 -3.33 5.90 12.28
CA ARG A 187 -2.35 5.94 13.39
C ARG A 187 -1.03 5.25 13.05
N TRP A 188 -1.10 4.15 12.29
CA TRP A 188 0.09 3.43 11.86
C TRP A 188 0.86 4.20 10.79
N VAL A 189 0.16 4.79 9.81
CA VAL A 189 0.73 5.67 8.78
C VAL A 189 1.52 6.80 9.40
N GLU A 190 0.95 7.47 10.41
CA GLU A 190 1.61 8.59 11.12
C GLU A 190 2.81 8.12 11.93
N ARG A 191 2.69 6.99 12.64
CA ARG A 191 3.78 6.46 13.47
C ARG A 191 4.98 5.98 12.67
N MET A 192 4.73 5.36 11.52
CA MET A 192 5.76 4.74 10.70
C MET A 192 6.23 5.63 9.55
N GLU A 193 5.68 6.84 9.44
CA GLU A 193 5.90 7.73 8.30
C GLU A 193 5.66 7.01 6.97
N PHE A 194 4.65 6.14 6.93
CA PHE A 194 4.35 5.35 5.74
C PHE A 194 3.76 6.28 4.68
N GLU A 195 4.49 6.50 3.59
CA GLU A 195 4.01 7.33 2.47
C GLU A 195 2.64 6.82 2.00
N VAL A 196 1.69 7.69 1.69
CA VAL A 196 0.36 7.32 1.16
C VAL A 196 -0.03 8.37 0.13
N HIS A 197 -0.74 7.96 -0.91
CA HIS A 197 -1.29 8.88 -1.90
C HIS A 197 -2.04 10.04 -1.19
N PRO A 198 -1.66 11.31 -1.45
CA PRO A 198 -2.07 12.44 -0.61
C PRO A 198 -3.58 12.64 -0.59
N GLU A 199 -4.24 12.45 -1.73
CA GLU A 199 -5.69 12.61 -1.83
C GLU A 199 -6.46 11.51 -1.07
N PHE A 200 -5.95 10.27 -1.11
CA PHE A 200 -6.54 9.18 -0.32
C PHE A 200 -6.38 9.46 1.17
N LEU A 201 -5.18 9.86 1.61
CA LEU A 201 -4.91 10.17 3.01
C LEU A 201 -5.76 11.35 3.50
N ARG A 202 -5.92 12.39 2.69
CA ARG A 202 -6.74 13.57 2.99
C ARG A 202 -8.21 13.19 3.22
N LEU A 203 -8.82 12.46 2.28
CA LEU A 203 -10.20 12.04 2.37
C LEU A 203 -10.42 11.01 3.49
N LEU A 204 -9.49 10.08 3.67
CA LEU A 204 -9.56 9.10 4.76
C LEU A 204 -9.56 9.78 6.14
N ARG A 205 -8.74 10.83 6.32
CA ARG A 205 -8.78 11.67 7.51
C ARG A 205 -10.11 12.43 7.63
N GLN A 206 -10.59 13.03 6.56
CA GLN A 206 -11.87 13.75 6.57
C GLN A 206 -13.02 12.88 7.09
N TYR A 207 -13.13 11.62 6.65
CA TYR A 207 -14.22 10.73 7.04
C TYR A 207 -14.00 9.98 8.37
N HIS A 208 -12.75 9.77 8.80
CA HIS A 208 -12.45 8.93 9.98
C HIS A 208 -11.72 9.64 11.13
N SER A 209 -11.20 10.85 10.94
CA SER A 209 -10.57 11.65 12.02
C SER A 209 -11.60 12.39 12.89
N GLY A 210 -12.80 12.69 12.36
CA GLY A 210 -13.90 13.31 13.12
C GLY A 210 -14.51 12.41 14.21
N GLY A 211 -14.01 11.18 14.33
CA GLY A 211 -14.26 10.26 15.42
C GLY A 211 -13.28 10.40 16.58
N GLU A 212 -12.70 11.58 16.83
CA GLU A 212 -12.44 12.01 18.22
C GLU A 212 -13.78 12.16 18.95
N ILE A 213 -14.48 11.03 19.07
CA ILE A 213 -15.32 10.75 20.21
C ILE A 213 -14.37 10.95 21.39
N SER A 214 -14.61 12.04 22.13
CA SER A 214 -14.38 12.13 23.56
C SER A 214 -14.11 10.75 24.12
N ILE A 215 -12.91 10.55 24.66
CA ILE A 215 -12.44 9.32 25.27
C ILE A 215 -13.41 8.96 26.41
N SER A 216 -14.53 8.36 26.05
CA SER A 216 -15.34 7.46 26.82
C SER A 216 -14.81 6.10 26.44
N GLU A 217 -13.84 5.66 27.24
CA GLU A 217 -13.46 4.28 27.41
C GLU A 217 -14.62 3.32 27.10
N SER A 218 -14.54 2.62 25.97
CA SER A 218 -15.32 1.40 25.78
C SER A 218 -14.63 0.47 24.81
N ALA A 219 -13.86 -0.43 25.43
CA ALA A 219 -13.81 -1.85 25.08
C ALA A 219 -13.03 -2.28 23.83
N ALA A 220 -11.71 -2.06 23.86
CA ALA A 220 -10.76 -3.07 23.40
C ALA A 220 -9.50 -3.02 24.26
N ALA A 221 -9.68 -3.48 25.50
CA ALA A 221 -8.64 -3.71 26.47
C ALA A 221 -7.57 -4.66 25.90
N THR A 222 -6.34 -4.18 25.77
CA THR A 222 -5.28 -4.85 26.54
C THR A 222 -5.77 -4.76 27.98
N ARG A 223 -6.28 -5.87 28.55
CA ARG A 223 -6.55 -5.91 29.98
C ARG A 223 -5.19 -5.70 30.64
N THR A 224 -4.86 -4.46 30.99
CA THR A 224 -3.85 -4.21 32.01
C THR A 224 -4.26 -5.09 33.17
N ASP A 225 -3.42 -6.06 33.50
CA ASP A 225 -3.78 -7.05 34.51
C ASP A 225 -4.10 -6.27 35.78
N ARG A 226 -5.27 -6.52 36.36
CA ARG A 226 -5.69 -5.85 37.59
C ARG A 226 -4.62 -6.00 38.68
N ARG A 227 -3.88 -7.12 38.65
CA ARG A 227 -2.74 -7.40 39.52
C ARG A 227 -1.58 -6.42 39.34
N GLU A 228 -1.29 -5.99 38.12
CA GLU A 228 -0.25 -5.00 37.83
C GLU A 228 -0.65 -3.64 38.40
N ILE A 229 -1.91 -3.24 38.21
CA ILE A 229 -2.47 -2.00 38.77
C ILE A 229 -2.40 -2.01 40.29
N ASP A 230 -2.78 -3.11 40.92
CA ASP A 230 -2.74 -3.27 42.38
C ASP A 230 -1.29 -3.18 42.91
N THR A 231 -0.34 -3.80 42.21
CA THR A 231 1.09 -3.78 42.59
C THR A 231 1.70 -2.39 42.45
N ILE A 232 1.38 -1.66 41.38
CA ILE A 232 1.82 -0.27 41.18
C ILE A 232 1.21 0.63 42.26
N ALA A 233 -0.07 0.44 42.59
CA ALA A 233 -0.74 1.22 43.63
C ALA A 233 -0.10 1.00 45.01
N GLN A 234 0.27 -0.24 45.36
CA GLN A 234 0.99 -0.56 46.60
C GLN A 234 2.35 0.13 46.66
N LEU A 235 3.17 0.00 45.61
CA LEU A 235 4.49 0.65 45.54
C LEU A 235 4.38 2.17 45.64
N PHE A 236 3.42 2.75 44.91
CA PHE A 236 3.16 4.18 44.94
C PHE A 236 2.73 4.67 46.33
N THR A 237 1.88 3.91 47.02
CA THR A 237 1.45 4.25 48.39
C THR A 237 2.59 4.13 49.39
N ALA A 238 3.45 3.11 49.27
CA ALA A 238 4.63 2.96 50.10
C ALA A 238 5.60 4.14 49.95
N MET A 239 5.85 4.60 48.72
CA MET A 239 6.66 5.81 48.47
C MET A 239 6.03 7.07 49.04
N ALA A 240 4.70 7.19 48.96
CA ALA A 240 3.99 8.33 49.53
C ALA A 240 4.07 8.36 51.06
N ILE A 241 4.00 7.20 51.72
CA ILE A 241 4.20 7.08 53.17
C ILE A 241 5.62 7.51 53.55
N GLU A 242 6.62 6.94 52.89
CA GLU A 242 8.04 7.12 53.24
C GLU A 242 8.52 8.54 52.96
N TYR A 243 8.26 9.07 51.77
CA TYR A 243 8.89 10.32 51.31
C TYR A 243 8.02 11.56 51.48
N TYR A 244 6.69 11.37 51.61
CA TYR A 244 5.75 12.48 51.73
C TYR A 244 4.97 12.44 53.05
N GLY A 245 5.18 11.45 53.91
CA GLY A 245 4.45 11.34 55.17
C GLY A 245 2.94 11.14 54.97
N TYR A 246 2.55 10.44 53.90
CA TYR A 246 1.15 10.08 53.69
C TYR A 246 0.65 9.13 54.78
N ASP A 247 -0.35 9.54 55.56
CA ASP A 247 -1.03 8.68 56.52
C ASP A 247 -2.34 8.13 55.92
N PRO A 248 -2.45 6.80 55.68
CA PRO A 248 -3.66 6.17 55.16
C PRO A 248 -4.90 6.32 56.05
N LYS A 249 -4.72 6.49 57.36
CA LYS A 249 -5.79 6.60 58.36
C LYS A 249 -6.31 8.04 58.48
N GLN A 250 -5.58 9.02 57.94
CA GLN A 250 -5.97 10.42 58.00
C GLN A 250 -7.16 10.72 57.09
N ALA A 251 -8.24 11.29 57.66
CA ALA A 251 -9.45 11.62 56.91
C ALA A 251 -9.20 12.59 55.74
N ARG A 252 -8.22 13.50 55.87
CA ARG A 252 -7.80 14.44 54.83
C ARG A 252 -6.28 14.61 54.87
N SER A 253 -5.62 14.23 53.79
CA SER A 253 -4.18 14.39 53.61
C SER A 253 -3.89 15.48 52.56
N PRO A 254 -2.89 16.35 52.77
CA PRO A 254 -2.43 17.31 51.75
C PRO A 254 -1.60 16.64 50.63
N ILE A 255 -1.05 15.45 50.89
CA ILE A 255 -0.09 14.75 50.03
C ILE A 255 -0.56 14.52 48.59
N PRO A 256 -1.85 14.19 48.31
CA PRO A 256 -2.31 14.07 46.93
C PRO A 256 -2.12 15.36 46.11
N LYS A 257 -2.21 16.53 46.75
CA LYS A 257 -1.94 17.81 46.08
C LYS A 257 -0.46 18.00 45.82
N GLU A 258 0.39 17.73 46.82
CA GLU A 258 1.84 17.85 46.69
C GLU A 258 2.40 16.94 45.58
N ILE A 259 1.92 15.69 45.49
CA ILE A 259 2.30 14.77 44.41
C ILE A 259 1.81 15.29 43.04
N THR A 260 0.61 15.86 42.99
CA THR A 260 0.08 16.45 41.75
C THR A 260 0.93 17.64 41.30
N ASP A 261 1.29 18.53 42.22
CA ASP A 261 2.10 19.71 41.95
C ASP A 261 3.52 19.30 41.52
N LEU A 262 4.10 18.27 42.15
CA LEU A 262 5.39 17.69 41.72
C LEU A 262 5.30 17.08 40.31
N ALA A 263 4.28 16.27 40.03
CA ALA A 263 4.07 15.69 38.71
C ALA A 263 3.94 16.80 37.63
N ALA A 264 3.22 17.87 37.93
CA ALA A 264 3.10 19.03 37.06
C ALA A 264 4.44 19.73 36.82
N SER A 265 5.30 19.85 37.85
CA SER A 265 6.65 20.40 37.70
C SER A 265 7.54 19.56 36.77
N MET A 266 7.23 18.28 36.59
CA MET A 266 7.90 17.35 35.66
C MET A 266 7.22 17.27 34.28
N GLY A 267 6.21 18.11 34.02
CA GLY A 267 5.45 18.11 32.77
C GLY A 267 4.39 17.00 32.65
N LEU A 268 4.08 16.31 33.75
CA LEU A 268 3.03 15.29 33.81
C LEU A 268 1.71 15.91 34.26
N SER A 269 0.64 15.68 33.48
CA SER A 269 -0.70 16.10 33.87
C SER A 269 -1.43 14.93 34.56
N VAL A 270 -1.60 15.04 35.88
CA VAL A 270 -2.41 14.10 36.67
C VAL A 270 -3.40 14.90 37.53
N SER A 271 -4.61 14.37 37.72
CA SER A 271 -5.59 15.02 38.60
C SER A 271 -5.37 14.62 40.06
N ASN A 272 -5.70 15.52 40.99
CA ASN A 272 -5.65 15.24 42.42
C ASN A 272 -6.51 14.02 42.81
N ASP A 273 -7.67 13.86 42.16
CA ASP A 273 -8.57 12.74 42.42
C ASP A 273 -8.01 11.41 41.89
N THR A 274 -7.25 11.43 40.79
CA THR A 274 -6.51 10.27 40.31
C THR A 274 -5.48 9.83 41.36
N VAL A 275 -4.68 10.77 41.87
CA VAL A 275 -3.67 10.47 42.90
C VAL A 275 -4.34 9.88 44.16
N ARG A 276 -5.41 10.51 44.65
CA ARG A 276 -6.19 9.99 45.80
C ARG A 276 -6.72 8.58 45.56
N LYS A 277 -7.22 8.30 44.36
CA LYS A 277 -7.76 6.98 44.00
C LYS A 277 -6.68 5.90 44.11
N TYR A 278 -5.49 6.14 43.58
CA TYR A 278 -4.41 5.15 43.62
C TYR A 278 -3.80 5.01 45.02
N LEU A 279 -3.68 6.08 45.79
CA LEU A 279 -3.24 6.01 47.19
C LEU A 279 -4.22 5.22 48.06
N ARG A 280 -5.55 5.43 47.89
CA ARG A 280 -6.56 4.63 48.60
C ARG A 280 -6.55 3.17 48.18
N LEU A 281 -6.34 2.89 46.90
CA LEU A 281 -6.23 1.53 46.39
C LEU A 281 -5.04 0.82 47.02
N GLY A 282 -3.84 1.43 47.00
CA GLY A 282 -2.66 0.83 47.64
C GLY A 282 -2.79 0.72 49.16
N ALA A 283 -3.38 1.73 49.81
CA ALA A 283 -3.66 1.72 51.25
C ALA A 283 -4.56 0.54 51.67
N SER A 284 -5.47 0.09 50.81
CA SER A 284 -6.34 -1.06 51.12
C SER A 284 -5.60 -2.39 51.28
N PHE A 285 -4.31 -2.44 50.90
CA PHE A 285 -3.44 -3.61 51.09
C PHE A 285 -2.55 -3.50 52.34
N ILE A 286 -2.60 -2.38 53.07
CA ILE A 286 -1.83 -2.18 54.30
C ILE A 286 -2.62 -2.75 55.48
N PRO A 287 -2.02 -3.59 56.35
CA PRO A 287 -2.69 -4.11 57.55
C PRO A 287 -3.18 -3.00 58.49
N ASP A 288 -4.35 -3.19 59.11
CA ASP A 288 -4.96 -2.19 60.01
C ASP A 288 -4.09 -1.90 61.25
N ASP A 289 -3.27 -2.87 61.68
CA ASP A 289 -2.34 -2.78 62.81
C ASP A 289 -0.99 -2.14 62.45
N TRP A 290 -0.76 -1.80 61.18
CA TRP A 290 0.46 -1.12 60.75
C TRP A 290 0.58 0.27 61.39
N GLN A 291 1.80 0.57 61.85
CA GLN A 291 2.24 1.86 62.38
C GLN A 291 3.57 2.23 61.71
N GLN A 292 3.74 3.52 61.43
CA GLN A 292 5.02 4.05 60.96
C GLN A 292 5.94 4.19 62.17
N ASP A 293 7.11 3.55 62.12
CA ASP A 293 8.15 3.62 63.16
C ASP A 293 8.72 5.04 63.32
#